data_AF-A0A1M3QXA7-F1
#
_entry.id   AF-A0A1M3QXA7-F1
#
_cell.length_a   1.000
_cell.length_b   1.000
_cell.length_c   1.000
_cell.angle_alpha   90.00
_cell.angle_beta   90.00
_cell.angle_gamma   90.00
#
_symmetry.space_group_name_H-M   'P 1'
#
loop_
_entity.id
_entity.type
_entity.pdbx_description
1 polymer ?
#
loop_
_entity_poly.entity_id
_entity_poly.type
_entity_poly.pdbx_seq_one_letter_code
_entity_poly.pdbx_strand_id
1 'polypeptide(L)'
;MDIERIERYIKPSIRNNATIDIHFKGRSPVTGLFIRATDYNELKSKNFWRVVQISQLQKWSETNDINVARIFNGASFTSLTETKL
;
A
#
# COMPACT_ATOMS: atom_id res chain seq x y z
N MET A 1 4.60 7.89 -9.51
CA MET A 1 3.26 7.68 -10.08
C MET A 1 2.27 8.71 -9.52
N ASP A 2 1.29 9.16 -10.31
CA ASP A 2 0.28 10.14 -9.89
C ASP A 2 -0.75 9.55 -8.91
N ILE A 3 -1.27 10.41 -8.03
CA ILE A 3 -2.20 10.05 -6.95
C ILE A 3 -3.45 9.34 -7.49
N GLU A 4 -4.06 9.89 -8.56
CA GLU A 4 -5.27 9.32 -9.15
C GLU A 4 -5.06 7.90 -9.69
N ARG A 5 -3.88 7.64 -10.25
CA ARG A 5 -3.54 6.32 -10.78
C ARG A 5 -3.37 5.31 -9.65
N ILE A 6 -2.72 5.70 -8.56
CA ILE A 6 -2.53 4.83 -7.38
C ILE A 6 -3.87 4.51 -6.71
N GLU A 7 -4.76 5.50 -6.57
CA GLU A 7 -6.11 5.32 -6.00
C GLU A 7 -6.95 4.25 -6.70
N ARG A 8 -6.76 4.04 -8.01
CA ARG A 8 -7.46 3.00 -8.77
C ARG A 8 -7.10 1.58 -8.31
N TYR A 9 -5.90 1.38 -7.74
CA TYR A 9 -5.47 0.11 -7.15
C TYR A 9 -5.86 -0.01 -5.68
N ILE A 10 -5.95 1.11 -4.96
CA ILE A 10 -6.26 1.10 -3.52
C ILE A 10 -7.70 0.71 -3.24
N LYS A 11 -8.68 1.26 -3.98
CA LYS A 11 -10.09 0.97 -3.72
C LYS A 11 -10.41 -0.54 -3.87
N PRO A 12 -9.99 -1.22 -4.96
CA PRO A 12 -10.19 -2.66 -5.12
C PRO A 12 -9.37 -3.49 -4.12
N SER A 13 -8.10 -3.14 -3.88
CA SER A 13 -7.24 -3.91 -2.97
C SER A 13 -7.78 -3.93 -1.54
N ILE A 14 -8.25 -2.79 -1.03
CA ILE A 14 -8.88 -2.74 0.29
C ILE A 14 -10.19 -3.54 0.32
N ARG A 15 -11.03 -3.44 -0.73
CA ARG A 15 -12.31 -4.15 -0.78
C ARG A 15 -12.15 -5.67 -0.82
N ASN A 16 -11.15 -6.14 -1.58
CA ASN A 16 -10.93 -7.55 -1.84
C ASN A 16 -9.86 -8.16 -0.94
N ASN A 17 -9.32 -7.38 0.01
CA ASN A 17 -8.15 -7.73 0.81
C ASN A 17 -6.99 -8.27 -0.06
N ALA A 18 -6.82 -7.71 -1.25
CA ALA A 18 -5.85 -8.16 -2.23
C ALA A 18 -4.51 -7.45 -2.03
N THR A 19 -3.42 -8.19 -2.13
CA THR A 19 -2.08 -7.61 -2.11
C THR A 19 -1.74 -6.98 -3.45
N ILE A 20 -0.97 -5.90 -3.41
CA ILE A 20 -0.41 -5.26 -4.59
C ILE A 20 1.09 -5.43 -4.56
N ASP A 21 1.67 -5.83 -5.69
CA ASP A 21 3.09 -5.79 -5.89
C ASP A 21 3.53 -4.41 -6.38
N ILE A 22 4.41 -3.77 -5.60
CA ILE A 22 4.82 -2.38 -5.78
C ILE A 22 6.26 -2.36 -6.26
N HIS A 23 6.45 -1.93 -7.50
CA HIS A 23 7.78 -1.75 -8.08
C HIS A 23 8.28 -0.32 -7.90
N PHE A 24 9.59 -0.18 -7.73
CA PHE A 24 10.25 1.09 -7.48
C PHE A 24 11.41 1.31 -8.44
N LYS A 25 11.82 2.57 -8.61
CA LYS A 25 13.08 2.89 -9.28
C LYS A 25 14.23 2.68 -8.29
N GLY A 26 15.06 1.65 -8.52
CA GLY A 26 16.33 1.47 -7.79
C GLY A 26 16.24 0.71 -6.45
N ARG A 27 15.15 -0.03 -6.19
CA ARG A 27 15.09 -0.98 -5.07
C ARG A 27 14.18 -2.15 -5.38
N SER A 28 14.30 -3.22 -4.60
CA SER A 28 13.47 -4.42 -4.73
C SER A 28 11.97 -4.11 -4.59
N PRO A 29 11.11 -4.81 -5.35
CA PRO A 29 9.67 -4.70 -5.20
C PRO A 29 9.21 -5.06 -3.79
N VAL A 30 8.05 -4.54 -3.42
CA VAL A 30 7.38 -4.85 -2.16
C VAL A 30 5.96 -5.28 -2.46
N THR A 31 5.60 -6.49 -2.02
CA THR A 31 4.22 -6.97 -2.05
C THR A 31 3.54 -6.67 -0.72
N GLY A 32 2.37 -6.03 -0.77
CA GLY A 32 1.63 -5.68 0.44
C GLY A 32 0.23 -5.15 0.21
N LEU A 33 -0.50 -4.98 1.30
CA LEU A 33 -1.87 -4.46 1.34
C LEU A 33 -1.84 -2.96 1.62
N PHE A 34 -2.46 -2.16 0.76
CA PHE A 34 -2.73 -0.75 1.06
C PHE A 34 -3.81 -0.63 2.14
N ILE A 35 -3.62 0.28 3.09
CA ILE A 35 -4.57 0.49 4.19
C ILE A 35 -5.06 1.94 4.27
N ARG A 36 -6.27 2.12 4.79
CA ARG A 36 -6.85 3.42 5.14
C ARG A 36 -6.83 3.59 6.65
N ALA A 37 -5.98 4.49 7.13
CA ALA A 37 -5.94 4.93 8.53
C ALA A 37 -6.47 6.38 8.65
N THR A 38 -6.48 6.92 9.87
CA THR A 38 -6.97 8.28 10.16
C THR A 38 -6.21 9.37 9.40
N ASP A 39 -4.94 9.14 9.08
CA ASP A 39 -4.06 10.05 8.34
C ASP A 39 -4.11 9.88 6.82
N TYR A 40 -4.99 9.03 6.29
CA TYR A 40 -5.03 8.68 4.87
C TYR A 40 -5.11 9.90 3.94
N ASN A 41 -6.01 10.85 4.25
CA ASN A 41 -6.19 12.04 3.42
C ASN A 41 -4.97 12.97 3.47
N GLU A 42 -4.32 13.08 4.64
CA GLU A 42 -3.11 13.88 4.80
C GLU A 42 -1.96 13.26 4.00
N LEU A 43 -1.71 11.96 4.15
CA LEU A 43 -0.66 11.25 3.42
C LEU A 43 -0.91 11.30 1.91
N LYS A 44 -2.15 11.04 1.47
CA LYS A 44 -2.55 11.12 0.06
C LYS A 44 -2.24 12.49 -0.54
N SER A 45 -2.53 13.59 0.17
CA SER A 45 -2.26 14.96 -0.32
C SER A 45 -0.78 15.21 -0.63
N LYS A 46 0.10 14.45 0.01
CA LYS A 46 1.56 14.48 -0.14
C LYS A 46 2.10 13.30 -0.98
N ASN A 47 1.22 12.52 -1.61
CA ASN A 47 1.52 11.28 -2.35
C ASN A 47 2.24 10.22 -1.51
N PHE A 48 1.87 10.07 -0.24
CA PHE A 48 2.33 9.00 0.64
C PHE A 48 1.24 7.96 0.87
N TRP A 49 1.64 6.70 1.00
CA TRP A 49 0.73 5.57 1.11
C TRP A 49 1.19 4.58 2.17
N ARG A 50 0.28 4.18 3.06
CA ARG A 50 0.52 3.12 4.04
C ARG A 50 0.31 1.75 3.42
N VAL A 51 1.29 0.89 3.59
CA VAL A 51 1.25 -0.49 3.09
C VAL A 51 1.71 -1.44 4.18
N VAL A 52 0.91 -2.46 4.44
CA VAL A 52 1.29 -3.61 5.28
C VAL A 52 1.94 -4.63 4.37
N GLN A 53 3.21 -4.96 4.64
CA GLN A 53 3.92 -5.97 3.85
C GLN A 53 3.32 -7.36 4.07
N ILE A 54 3.43 -8.24 3.07
CA ILE A 54 2.91 -9.61 3.14
C ILE A 54 3.36 -10.36 4.41
N SER A 55 4.61 -10.17 4.84
CA SER A 55 5.20 -10.76 6.05
C SER A 55 4.59 -10.26 7.37
N GLN A 56 3.80 -9.20 7.33
CA GLN A 56 3.14 -8.60 8.50
C GLN A 56 1.61 -8.66 8.41
N LEU A 57 1.04 -9.24 7.35
CA LEU A 57 -0.41 -9.31 7.16
C LEU A 57 -1.12 -10.09 8.27
N GLN A 58 -0.54 -11.18 8.74
CA GLN A 58 -1.12 -11.95 9.85
C GLN A 58 -1.23 -11.08 11.11
N LYS A 59 -0.12 -10.46 11.52
CA LYS A 59 -0.11 -9.56 12.69
C LYS A 59 -1.10 -8.41 12.52
N TRP A 60 -1.16 -7.80 11.33
CA TRP A 60 -2.14 -6.76 11.03
C TRP A 60 -3.58 -7.25 11.18
N SER A 61 -3.90 -8.44 10.64
CA SER A 61 -5.24 -9.01 10.71
C SER A 61 -5.69 -9.31 12.14
N GLU A 62 -4.76 -9.69 13.03
CA GLU A 62 -5.06 -10.04 14.41
C GLU A 62 -5.16 -8.80 15.32
N THR A 63 -4.32 -7.79 15.08
CA THR A 63 -4.11 -6.69 16.03
C THR A 63 -4.59 -5.33 15.54
N ASN A 64 -4.73 -5.15 14.22
CA ASN A 64 -4.85 -3.84 13.57
C ASN A 64 -3.76 -2.84 14.03
N ASP A 65 -2.59 -3.33 14.43
CA ASP A 65 -1.46 -2.53 14.91
C ASP A 65 -0.87 -1.70 13.77
N ILE A 66 -1.11 -0.38 13.78
CA ILE A 66 -0.64 0.55 12.75
C ILE A 66 0.88 0.57 12.59
N ASN A 67 1.63 0.15 13.61
CA ASN A 67 3.08 0.15 13.60
C ASN A 67 3.67 -0.92 12.67
N VAL A 68 2.86 -1.89 12.22
CA VAL A 68 3.28 -2.91 11.25
C VAL A 68 3.21 -2.42 9.80
N ALA A 69 2.53 -1.29 9.56
CA ALA A 69 2.45 -0.64 8.26
C ALA A 69 3.65 0.28 8.03
N ARG A 70 4.13 0.33 6.79
CA ARG A 70 5.17 1.29 6.36
C ARG A 70 4.60 2.32 5.42
N ILE A 71 5.14 3.53 5.49
CA ILE A 71 4.78 4.63 4.59
C ILE A 71 5.73 4.61 3.40
N PHE A 72 5.17 4.71 2.19
CA PHE A 72 5.91 4.78 0.95
C PHE A 72 5.53 6.02 0.14
N ASN A 73 6.53 6.63 -0.50
CA ASN A 73 6.31 7.73 -1.45
C ASN A 73 5.83 7.17 -2.79
N GLY A 74 4.60 7.49 -3.18
CA GLY A 74 3.99 7.09 -4.45
C GLY A 74 4.68 7.68 -5.68
N ALA A 75 5.44 8.78 -5.53
CA ALA A 75 6.26 9.32 -6.59
C ALA A 75 7.34 8.32 -7.04
N SER A 76 7.84 7.49 -6.12
CA SER A 76 8.86 6.47 -6.39
C SER A 76 8.33 5.20 -7.06
N PHE A 77 7.01 5.04 -7.17
CA PHE A 77 6.40 3.85 -7.76
C PHE A 77 6.57 3.90 -9.28
N THR A 78 7.06 2.78 -9.84
CA THR A 78 7.21 2.58 -11.29
C THR A 78 6.08 1.71 -11.85
N SER A 79 5.61 0.71 -11.09
CA SER A 79 4.48 -0.15 -11.45
C SER A 79 3.72 -0.63 -10.20
N LEU A 80 2.43 -0.92 -10.39
CA LEU A 80 1.54 -1.54 -9.41
C LEU A 80 0.80 -2.69 -10.10
N THR A 81 0.86 -3.89 -9.51
CA THR A 81 0.22 -5.09 -10.05
C THR A 81 -0.60 -5.77 -8.98
N GLU A 82 -1.88 -6.06 -9.24
CA GLU A 82 -2.69 -6.86 -8.33
C GLU A 82 -2.13 -8.29 -8.24
N THR A 83 -1.94 -8.78 -7.02
CA THR A 83 -1.57 -10.17 -6.75
C THR A 83 -2.62 -10.76 -5.84
N LYS A 84 -3.20 -11.88 -6.28
CA LYS A 84 -4.13 -12.64 -5.43
C LYS A 84 -3.31 -13.32 -4.33
N LEU A 85 -3.81 -13.21 -3.10
CA LEU A 85 -3.38 -14.07 -2.00
C LEU A 85 -3.69 -15.54 -2.33
#